data_AF-A0A6S7H151-F1
#
_entry.id   AF-A0A6S7H151-F1
#
_cell.length_a   1.000
_cell.length_b   1.000
_cell.length_c   1.000
_cell.angle_alpha   90.00
_cell.angle_beta   90.00
_cell.angle_gamma   90.00
#
_symmetry.space_group_name_H-M   'P 1'
#
loop_
_entity.id
_entity.type
_entity.pdbx_description
1 polymer ?
#
loop_
_entity_poly.entity_id
_entity_poly.type
_entity_poly.pdbx_seq_one_letter_code
_entity_poly.pdbx_strand_id
1 'polypeptide(L)'
;MMESMKLFDSICNNKWFTETSIILFLNKKDLFAEKITKSPLSICFQEYTGSNTYEEAAAYIQLQFENLNKRKDTKEIYTHFTCATDTNNIQFVFDAVTDVIIKNNLKDCGLF
;
A
#
# COMPACT_ATOMS: atom_id res chain seq x y z
N MET A 1 -8.13 10.87 -2.09
CA MET A 1 -7.54 10.06 -1.01
C MET A 1 -8.61 9.34 -0.20
N MET A 2 -9.57 10.06 0.41
CA MET A 2 -10.64 9.45 1.22
C MET A 2 -11.47 8.40 0.48
N GLU A 3 -11.81 8.63 -0.78
CA GLU A 3 -12.53 7.64 -1.60
C GLU A 3 -11.71 6.37 -1.84
N SER A 4 -10.42 6.51 -2.15
CA SER A 4 -9.50 5.38 -2.33
C SER A 4 -9.37 4.54 -1.05
N MET A 5 -9.33 5.19 0.12
CA MET A 5 -9.32 4.51 1.41
C MET A 5 -10.64 3.76 1.68
N LYS A 6 -11.79 4.36 1.39
CA LYS A 6 -13.10 3.69 1.53
C LYS A 6 -13.21 2.47 0.61
N LEU A 7 -12.77 2.61 -0.64
CA LEU A 7 -12.72 1.49 -1.58
C LEU A 7 -11.79 0.39 -1.06
N PHE A 8 -10.59 0.76 -0.62
CA PHE A 8 -9.65 -0.19 -0.05
C PHE A 8 -10.21 -0.93 1.17
N ASP A 9 -10.83 -0.22 2.12
CA ASP A 9 -11.48 -0.83 3.29
C ASP A 9 -12.52 -1.88 2.87
N SER A 10 -13.35 -1.56 1.86
CA SER A 10 -14.38 -2.47 1.35
C SER A 10 -13.82 -3.74 0.70
N ILE A 11 -12.66 -3.65 0.04
CA ILE A 11 -12.00 -4.79 -0.61
C ILE A 11 -11.22 -5.59 0.42
N CYS A 12 -10.39 -4.91 1.22
CA CYS A 12 -9.50 -5.52 2.21
C CYS A 12 -10.28 -6.33 3.25
N ASN A 13 -11.43 -5.81 3.68
CA ASN A 13 -12.26 -6.43 4.69
C ASN A 13 -13.43 -7.24 4.12
N ASN A 14 -13.48 -7.43 2.80
CA ASN A 14 -14.49 -8.28 2.18
C ASN A 14 -14.39 -9.73 2.68
N LYS A 15 -15.54 -10.37 2.92
CA LYS A 15 -15.63 -11.78 3.33
C LYS A 15 -15.16 -12.75 2.25
N TRP A 16 -15.23 -12.38 0.97
CA TRP A 16 -14.79 -13.21 -0.14
C TRP A 16 -13.28 -13.16 -0.39
N PHE A 17 -12.59 -12.18 0.22
CA PHE A 17 -11.14 -12.01 0.07
C PHE A 17 -10.41 -12.27 1.39
N THR A 18 -10.98 -13.01 2.34
CA THR A 18 -10.39 -13.23 3.68
C THR A 18 -8.96 -13.76 3.63
N GLU A 19 -8.72 -14.76 2.80
CA GLU A 19 -7.44 -15.45 2.64
C GLU A 19 -6.66 -14.97 1.41
N THR A 20 -7.11 -13.89 0.77
CA THR A 20 -6.44 -13.31 -0.39
C THR A 20 -5.42 -12.28 0.07
N SER A 21 -4.15 -12.51 -0.28
CA SER A 21 -3.08 -11.51 -0.14
C SER A 21 -3.36 -10.26 -0.97
N ILE A 22 -2.96 -9.10 -0.47
CA ILE A 22 -3.20 -7.83 -1.14
C ILE A 22 -1.88 -7.18 -1.51
N ILE A 23 -1.78 -6.75 -2.76
CA ILE A 23 -0.69 -5.91 -3.24
C ILE A 23 -1.24 -4.49 -3.38
N LEU A 24 -0.68 -3.54 -2.63
CA LEU A 24 -1.11 -2.15 -2.63
C LEU A 24 -0.11 -1.28 -3.39
N PHE A 25 -0.54 -0.70 -4.49
CA PHE A 25 0.27 0.27 -5.23
C PHE A 25 -0.12 1.70 -4.87
N LEU A 26 0.80 2.38 -4.18
CA LEU A 26 0.77 3.83 -3.96
C LEU A 26 1.43 4.51 -5.17
N ASN A 27 0.63 4.68 -6.22
CA ASN A 27 1.09 5.20 -7.51
C ASN A 27 1.23 6.74 -7.51
N LYS A 28 1.94 7.27 -8.51
CA LYS A 28 2.25 8.69 -8.71
C LYS A 28 3.21 9.26 -7.65
N LYS A 29 4.21 8.47 -7.25
CA LYS A 29 5.22 8.89 -6.25
C LYS A 29 5.99 10.15 -6.68
N ASP A 30 6.21 10.30 -7.98
CA ASP A 30 6.84 11.44 -8.65
C ASP A 30 6.04 12.73 -8.44
N LEU A 31 4.76 12.71 -8.80
CA LEU A 31 3.87 13.86 -8.63
C LEU A 31 3.65 14.18 -7.14
N PHE A 32 3.65 13.17 -6.29
CA PHE A 32 3.52 13.38 -4.85
C PHE A 32 4.74 14.08 -4.25
N ALA A 33 5.95 13.65 -4.63
CA ALA A 33 7.20 14.27 -4.19
C ALA A 33 7.26 15.76 -4.55
N GLU A 34 6.76 16.15 -5.74
CA GLU A 34 6.67 17.56 -6.11
C GLU A 34 5.58 18.30 -5.32
N LYS A 35 4.41 17.68 -5.15
CA LYS A 35 3.24 18.33 -4.55
C LYS A 35 3.40 18.61 -3.07
N ILE A 36 4.03 17.71 -2.31
CA ILE A 36 4.16 17.84 -0.85
C ILE A 36 4.97 19.09 -0.45
N THR A 37 5.87 19.56 -1.32
CA THR A 37 6.64 20.80 -1.11
C THR A 37 5.79 22.07 -1.16
N LYS A 38 4.60 22.02 -1.79
CA LYS A 38 3.72 23.16 -2.03
C LYS A 38 2.40 23.05 -1.27
N SER A 39 1.95 21.84 -0.97
CA SER A 39 0.66 21.56 -0.38
C SER A 39 0.83 20.59 0.78
N PRO A 40 0.62 21.02 2.03
CA PRO A 40 0.82 20.16 3.18
C PRO A 40 -0.15 18.97 3.16
N LEU A 41 0.31 17.83 3.70
CA LEU A 41 -0.51 16.62 3.74
C LEU A 41 -1.79 16.80 4.59
N SER A 42 -1.75 17.73 5.55
CA SER A 42 -2.87 18.06 6.45
C SER A 42 -4.15 18.52 5.75
N ILE A 43 -4.07 18.97 4.49
CA ILE A 43 -5.25 19.27 3.66
C ILE A 43 -6.13 18.01 3.48
N CYS A 44 -5.50 16.84 3.36
CA CYS A 44 -6.18 15.55 3.22
C CYS A 44 -6.33 14.85 4.57
N PHE A 45 -5.34 14.96 5.45
CA PHE A 45 -5.27 14.27 6.72
C PHE A 45 -5.07 15.26 7.86
N GLN A 46 -6.17 15.81 8.40
CA GLN A 46 -6.11 16.89 9.40
C GLN A 46 -5.30 16.53 10.66
N GLU A 47 -5.23 15.25 11.00
CA GLU A 47 -4.47 14.74 12.15
C GLU A 47 -2.97 14.52 11.85
N TYR A 48 -2.52 14.76 10.62
CA TYR A 48 -1.11 14.64 10.27
C TYR A 48 -0.31 15.80 10.87
N THR A 49 0.58 15.46 11.81
CA THR A 49 1.48 16.40 12.50
C THR A 49 2.94 16.25 12.09
N GLY A 50 3.24 15.36 11.14
CA GLY A 50 4.59 15.10 10.65
C GLY A 50 5.13 16.19 9.73
N SER A 51 6.40 16.06 9.34
CA SER A 51 7.04 17.01 8.42
C SER A 51 6.49 16.92 7.00
N ASN A 52 6.45 18.04 6.26
CA ASN A 52 6.06 18.02 4.84
C ASN A 52 7.19 17.53 3.92
N THR A 53 7.85 16.43 4.30
CA THR A 53 8.84 15.72 3.48
C THR A 53 8.16 14.56 2.76
N TYR A 54 8.71 14.17 1.60
CA TYR A 54 8.16 13.05 0.85
C TYR A 54 8.19 11.76 1.68
N GLU A 55 9.30 11.49 2.34
CA GLU A 55 9.55 10.26 3.09
C GLU A 55 8.54 10.08 4.21
N GLU A 56 8.34 11.10 5.04
CA GLU A 56 7.44 11.02 6.19
C GLU A 56 5.97 11.03 5.76
N ALA A 57 5.62 11.85 4.77
CA ALA A 57 4.25 11.93 4.26
C ALA A 57 3.83 10.65 3.52
N ALA A 58 4.75 10.04 2.75
CA ALA A 58 4.53 8.77 2.08
C ALA A 58 4.35 7.62 3.07
N ALA A 59 5.23 7.55 4.08
CA ALA A 59 5.13 6.55 5.16
C ALA A 59 3.80 6.68 5.92
N TYR A 60 3.35 7.91 6.19
CA TYR A 60 2.05 8.14 6.82
C TYR A 60 0.91 7.64 5.94
N ILE A 61 0.89 7.95 4.64
CA ILE A 61 -0.15 7.46 3.72
C ILE A 61 -0.17 5.93 3.72
N GLN A 62 0.99 5.27 3.61
CA GLN A 62 1.09 3.81 3.70
C GLN A 62 0.44 3.28 5.00
N LEU A 63 0.83 3.86 6.15
CA LEU A 63 0.27 3.46 7.44
C LEU A 63 -1.26 3.63 7.49
N GLN A 64 -1.80 4.69 6.89
CA GLN A 64 -3.25 4.91 6.83
C GLN A 64 -3.97 3.79 6.07
N PHE A 65 -3.39 3.26 4.98
CA PHE A 65 -3.98 2.13 4.27
C PHE A 65 -3.80 0.81 5.02
N GLU A 66 -2.62 0.55 5.57
CA GLU A 66 -2.34 -0.69 6.32
C GLU A 66 -3.19 -0.81 7.59
N ASN A 67 -3.54 0.33 8.21
CA ASN A 67 -4.44 0.37 9.36
C ASN A 67 -5.90 0.03 9.02
N LEU A 68 -6.30 0.05 7.74
CA LEU A 68 -7.63 -0.40 7.34
C LEU A 68 -7.75 -1.93 7.35
N ASN A 69 -6.64 -2.67 7.43
CA ASN A 69 -6.69 -4.12 7.55
C ASN A 69 -7.17 -4.55 8.94
N LYS A 70 -8.35 -5.15 9.02
CA LYS A 70 -8.91 -5.68 10.29
C LYS A 70 -8.38 -7.06 10.65
N ARG A 71 -7.59 -7.68 9.77
CA ARG A 71 -7.04 -9.04 9.90
C ARG A 71 -5.51 -9.02 9.78
N LYS A 72 -4.85 -8.13 10.52
CA LYS A 72 -3.38 -7.95 10.43
C LYS A 72 -2.58 -9.22 10.72
N ASP A 73 -3.11 -10.11 11.55
CA ASP A 73 -2.44 -11.35 11.94
C ASP A 73 -2.48 -12.44 10.87
N THR A 74 -3.44 -12.37 9.95
CA THR A 74 -3.70 -13.45 8.96
C THR A 74 -3.69 -12.97 7.51
N LYS A 75 -3.69 -11.65 7.29
CA LYS A 75 -3.65 -11.04 5.97
C LYS A 75 -2.52 -10.04 5.91
N GLU A 76 -1.57 -10.29 5.04
CA GLU A 76 -0.50 -9.34 4.72
C GLU A 76 -0.90 -8.41 3.57
N ILE A 77 -0.49 -7.14 3.67
CA ILE A 77 -0.57 -6.15 2.59
C ILE A 77 0.84 -5.81 2.17
N TYR A 78 1.18 -6.06 0.90
CA TYR A 78 2.46 -5.68 0.33
C TYR A 78 2.35 -4.32 -0.35
N THR A 79 2.86 -3.28 0.32
CA THR A 79 2.77 -1.90 -0.17
C THR A 79 3.99 -1.54 -1.02
N HIS A 80 3.76 -0.97 -2.20
CA HIS A 80 4.79 -0.46 -3.09
C HIS A 80 4.48 0.95 -3.60
N PHE A 81 5.48 1.83 -3.55
CA PHE A 81 5.43 3.14 -4.17
C PHE A 81 5.82 3.04 -5.64
N THR A 82 4.90 3.39 -6.53
CA THR A 82 5.07 3.20 -7.98
C THR A 82 4.95 4.51 -8.74
N CYS A 83 5.53 4.52 -9.94
CA CYS A 83 5.32 5.56 -10.94
C CYS A 83 4.90 4.87 -12.23
N ALA A 84 3.70 5.18 -12.75
CA ALA A 84 3.15 4.51 -13.92
C ALA A 84 3.94 4.73 -15.22
N THR A 85 4.74 5.80 -15.31
CA THR A 85 5.62 6.06 -16.45
C THR A 85 6.95 5.31 -16.36
N ASP A 86 7.24 4.71 -15.21
CA ASP A 86 8.43 3.90 -14.99
C ASP A 86 8.09 2.42 -15.12
N THR A 87 8.01 1.95 -16.38
CA THR A 87 7.66 0.57 -16.75
C THR A 87 8.63 -0.49 -16.21
N ASN A 88 9.82 -0.12 -15.76
CA ASN A 88 10.77 -1.05 -15.14
C ASN A 88 10.41 -1.40 -13.69
N ASN A 89 9.64 -0.54 -13.01
CA ASN A 89 9.25 -0.78 -11.62
C ASN A 89 8.15 -1.83 -11.48
N ILE A 90 7.22 -1.93 -12.44
CA ILE A 90 6.08 -2.85 -12.32
C ILE A 90 6.53 -4.31 -12.41
N GLN A 91 7.47 -4.63 -13.30
CA GLN A 91 7.94 -6.01 -13.47
C GLN A 91 8.71 -6.49 -12.24
N PHE A 92 9.62 -5.65 -11.70
CA PHE A 92 10.32 -5.95 -10.46
C PHE A 92 9.36 -6.13 -9.26
N VAL A 93 8.34 -5.28 -9.17
CA VAL A 93 7.32 -5.39 -8.12
C VAL A 93 6.50 -6.67 -8.28
N PHE A 94 6.13 -7.05 -9.51
CA PHE A 94 5.44 -8.31 -9.77
C PHE A 94 6.28 -9.52 -9.38
N ASP A 95 7.56 -9.54 -9.75
CA ASP A 95 8.45 -10.66 -9.42
C ASP A 95 8.65 -10.78 -7.90
N ALA A 96 8.93 -9.67 -7.21
CA ALA A 96 9.11 -9.65 -5.76
C ALA A 96 7.84 -10.11 -5.02
N VAL A 97 6.66 -9.72 -5.50
CA VAL A 97 5.40 -10.12 -4.86
C VAL A 97 5.02 -11.56 -5.20
N THR A 98 5.33 -12.02 -6.41
CA THR A 98 5.10 -13.41 -6.82
C THR A 98 5.91 -14.36 -5.95
N ASP A 99 7.18 -14.05 -5.68
CA ASP A 99 8.01 -14.86 -4.77
C ASP A 99 7.44 -14.92 -3.35
N VAL A 100 6.98 -13.79 -2.81
CA VAL A 100 6.43 -13.73 -1.44
C VAL A 100 5.09 -14.47 -1.35
N ILE A 101 4.19 -14.29 -2.33
CA ILE A 101 2.91 -14.98 -2.38
C ILE A 101 3.10 -16.49 -2.60
N ILE A 102 3.99 -16.90 -3.51
CA ILE A 102 4.31 -18.32 -3.73
C ILE A 102 4.88 -18.93 -2.46
N LYS A 103 5.81 -18.24 -1.78
CA LYS A 103 6.41 -18.72 -0.53
C LYS A 103 5.35 -18.90 0.58
N ASN A 104 4.39 -17.99 0.71
CA ASN A 104 3.30 -18.13 1.67
C ASN A 104 2.37 -19.30 1.30
N ASN A 105 1.99 -19.43 0.03
CA ASN A 105 1.18 -20.58 -0.42
C ASN A 105 1.90 -21.92 -0.22
N LEU A 106 3.20 -21.98 -0.47
CA LEU A 106 4.01 -23.18 -0.25
C LEU A 106 4.10 -23.55 1.24
N LYS A 107 4.20 -22.54 2.13
CA LYS A 107 4.16 -22.75 3.58
C LYS A 107 2.81 -23.29 4.04
N ASP A 108 1.70 -22.76 3.51
CA ASP A 108 0.35 -23.26 3.82
C ASP A 108 0.13 -24.70 3.33
N CYS A 109 0.85 -25.12 2.28
CA CYS A 109 0.86 -26.50 1.78
C CYS A 109 1.81 -27.44 2.53
N GLY A 110 2.55 -26.96 3.55
CA GLY A 110 3.49 -27.77 4.32
C GLY A 110 4.75 -28.18 3.55
N LEU A 111 5.11 -27.45 2.48
CA LEU A 111 6.32 -27.68 1.70
C LEU A 111 7.57 -26.98 2.30
N PHE A 112 7.41 -26.35 3.47
CA PHE A 112 8.45 -25.73 4.30
C PHE A 112 8.17 -25.92 5.79
#